data_AF-A0A839E0S5-F1
#
_entry.id   AF-A0A839E0S5-F1
#
_cell.length_a   1.000
_cell.length_b   1.000
_cell.length_c   1.000
_cell.angle_alpha   90.00
_cell.angle_beta   90.00
_cell.angle_gamma   90.00
#
_symmetry.space_group_name_H-M   'P 1'
#
loop_
_entity.id
_entity.type
_entity.pdbx_description
1 polymer ?
#
loop_
_entity_poly.entity_id
_entity_poly.type
_entity_poly.pdbx_seq_one_letter_code
_entity_poly.pdbx_strand_id
1 'polypeptide(L)'
;MIPAPFDYIAPSTVAEAVSALEEAGEDAKVLAGGQSLLPVLRMRMADPGVVVDLGGVTALRGVREEGGSLVIGSMTTHHDVMRDPLVHHHAKLLAQTARTVADPQVRHRGTFGGALVHADPAGDLAAPTLALDAEMVLAGPSGARVVRASEFFVDYFTTALDPAEVLVEVRFPMFTGWSAHYEKFNRVAQAWSVVGVAAAVRVEAGAIAEARVGLTNMGSTPVRALAVEQALLGRPATPEAIRHAARHATEGTSPVSDAGADIDYREHLAQVLTGRAVTAAAGV
;
A
#
# COMPACT_ATOMS: atom_id res chain seq x y z
N MET A 1 2.75 28.00 9.23
CA MET A 1 2.95 26.56 9.45
C MET A 1 2.62 26.18 10.90
N ILE A 2 1.39 26.46 11.34
CA ILE A 2 0.88 26.12 12.68
C ILE A 2 -0.54 25.56 12.46
N PRO A 3 -0.82 24.31 12.89
CA PRO A 3 -2.18 23.76 12.83
C PRO A 3 -3.19 24.64 13.56
N ALA A 4 -4.47 24.50 13.22
CA ALA A 4 -5.52 24.98 14.10
C ALA A 4 -5.52 24.19 15.43
N PRO A 5 -6.05 24.75 16.52
CA PRO A 5 -6.24 24.01 17.76
C PRO A 5 -7.20 22.84 17.56
N PHE A 6 -6.91 21.71 18.21
CA PHE A 6 -7.76 20.52 18.25
C PHE A 6 -7.61 19.84 19.62
N ASP A 7 -8.63 19.10 20.01
CA ASP A 7 -8.56 18.20 21.16
C ASP A 7 -7.80 16.92 20.78
N TYR A 8 -7.06 16.37 21.74
CA TYR A 8 -6.21 15.20 21.52
C TYR A 8 -6.63 14.07 22.45
N ILE A 9 -6.96 12.92 21.86
CA ILE A 9 -7.37 11.71 22.57
C ILE A 9 -6.35 10.61 22.26
N ALA A 10 -5.79 9.97 23.28
CA ALA A 10 -4.81 8.90 23.13
C ALA A 10 -5.32 7.60 23.77
N PRO A 11 -6.20 6.86 23.06
CA PRO A 11 -6.72 5.58 23.54
C PRO A 11 -5.61 4.52 23.69
N SER A 12 -5.88 3.54 24.54
CA SER A 12 -5.01 2.39 24.78
C SER A 12 -5.52 1.10 24.09
N THR A 13 -6.79 1.09 23.69
CA THR A 13 -7.42 -0.05 23.02
C THR A 13 -8.12 0.37 21.72
N VAL A 14 -8.39 -0.62 20.84
CA VAL A 14 -9.17 -0.39 19.61
C VAL A 14 -10.60 0.03 19.95
N ALA A 15 -11.21 -0.57 20.98
CA ALA A 15 -12.57 -0.22 21.40
C ALA A 15 -12.65 1.24 21.87
N GLU A 16 -11.69 1.71 22.68
CA GLU A 16 -11.61 3.12 23.09
C GLU A 16 -11.41 4.06 21.90
N ALA A 17 -10.60 3.66 20.91
CA ALA A 17 -10.41 4.45 19.69
C ALA A 17 -11.70 4.57 18.87
N VAL A 18 -12.42 3.46 18.68
CA VAL A 18 -13.72 3.44 17.98
C VAL A 18 -14.74 4.30 18.72
N SER A 19 -14.86 4.17 20.05
CA SER A 19 -15.77 5.01 20.85
C SER A 19 -15.42 6.49 20.75
N ALA A 20 -14.14 6.86 20.80
CA ALA A 20 -13.70 8.24 20.64
C ALA A 20 -14.04 8.82 19.25
N LEU A 21 -13.90 8.02 18.19
CA LEU A 21 -14.29 8.42 16.84
C LEU A 21 -15.81 8.55 16.69
N GLU A 22 -16.58 7.64 17.30
CA GLU A 22 -18.05 7.70 17.29
C GLU A 22 -18.56 8.94 18.03
N GLU A 23 -18.01 9.25 19.20
CA GLU A 23 -18.37 10.44 19.99
C GLU A 23 -18.03 11.75 19.28
N ALA A 24 -16.88 11.80 18.60
CA ALA A 24 -16.41 13.00 17.90
C ALA A 24 -16.99 13.17 16.48
N GLY A 25 -17.54 12.10 15.89
CA GLY A 25 -18.20 12.13 14.58
C GLY A 25 -17.26 12.53 13.43
N GLU A 26 -17.82 13.24 12.44
CA GLU A 26 -17.07 13.65 11.23
C GLU A 26 -15.93 14.63 11.49
N ASP A 27 -15.90 15.25 12.68
CA ASP A 27 -14.87 16.21 13.09
C ASP A 27 -13.59 15.53 13.60
N ALA A 28 -13.60 14.20 13.71
CA ALA A 28 -12.47 13.41 14.18
C ALA A 28 -11.51 13.03 13.05
N LYS A 29 -10.21 13.03 13.34
CA LYS A 29 -9.20 12.36 12.51
C LYS A 29 -8.28 11.46 13.30
N VAL A 30 -8.00 10.28 12.73
CA VAL A 30 -7.05 9.32 13.26
C VAL A 30 -5.62 9.78 13.02
N LEU A 31 -4.82 9.85 14.09
CA LEU A 31 -3.38 10.00 14.03
C LEU A 31 -2.70 8.63 14.18
N ALA A 32 -2.08 8.18 13.10
CA ALA A 32 -1.19 7.02 13.10
C ALA A 32 0.28 7.48 13.18
N GLY A 33 1.07 7.27 12.12
CA GLY A 33 2.44 7.76 12.04
C GLY A 33 2.59 9.28 11.87
N GLY A 34 1.51 9.98 11.52
CA GLY A 34 1.47 11.44 11.34
C GLY A 34 2.19 11.99 10.11
N GLN A 35 2.77 11.14 9.27
CA GLN A 35 3.64 11.58 8.17
C GLN A 35 2.90 12.14 6.95
N SER A 36 1.59 11.91 6.84
CA SER A 36 0.71 12.61 5.89
C SER A 36 -0.20 13.62 6.59
N LEU A 37 -0.82 13.23 7.72
CA LEU A 37 -1.78 14.08 8.43
C LEU A 37 -1.14 15.35 9.00
N LEU A 38 -0.01 15.27 9.71
CA LEU A 38 0.58 16.46 10.34
C LEU A 38 1.03 17.52 9.32
N PRO A 39 1.62 17.16 8.16
CA PRO A 39 1.81 18.11 7.06
C PRO A 39 0.52 18.81 6.61
N VAL A 40 -0.55 18.05 6.37
CA VAL A 40 -1.87 18.57 5.95
C VAL A 40 -2.43 19.55 6.99
N LEU A 41 -2.33 19.23 8.29
CA LEU A 41 -2.76 20.13 9.37
C LEU A 41 -1.92 21.42 9.45
N ARG A 42 -0.59 21.31 9.31
CA ARG A 42 0.31 22.50 9.34
C ARG A 42 0.07 23.47 8.19
N MET A 43 -0.41 22.95 7.07
CA MET A 43 -0.81 23.71 5.88
C MET A 43 -2.29 24.14 5.91
N ARG A 44 -3.05 23.75 6.94
CA ARG A 44 -4.50 23.99 7.09
C ARG A 44 -5.33 23.49 5.91
N MET A 45 -4.90 22.38 5.32
CA MET A 45 -5.67 21.66 4.30
C MET A 45 -6.73 20.73 4.92
N ALA A 46 -6.60 20.44 6.22
CA ALA A 46 -7.64 19.86 7.06
C ALA A 46 -7.60 20.54 8.44
N ASP A 47 -8.76 20.62 9.08
CA ASP A 47 -8.98 21.29 10.37
C ASP A 47 -9.97 20.49 11.23
N PRO A 48 -9.59 19.30 11.73
CA PRO A 48 -10.43 18.51 12.61
C PRO A 48 -10.46 19.12 14.02
N GLY A 49 -11.61 19.14 14.67
CA GLY A 49 -11.72 19.51 16.08
C GLY A 49 -11.14 18.46 17.03
N VAL A 50 -11.06 17.19 16.62
CA VAL A 50 -10.53 16.09 17.44
C VAL A 50 -9.51 15.24 16.68
N VAL A 51 -8.38 14.94 17.33
CA VAL A 51 -7.38 13.99 16.84
C VAL A 51 -7.28 12.79 17.77
N VAL A 52 -7.53 11.59 17.24
CA VAL A 52 -7.45 10.32 17.96
C VAL A 52 -6.15 9.60 17.62
N ASP A 53 -5.19 9.55 18.55
CA ASP A 53 -3.86 8.96 18.35
C ASP A 53 -3.81 7.48 18.71
N LEU A 54 -3.59 6.63 17.70
CA LEU A 54 -3.48 5.18 17.86
C LEU A 54 -2.12 4.73 18.40
N GLY A 55 -1.19 5.65 18.67
CA GLY A 55 0.18 5.36 19.10
C GLY A 55 0.26 4.49 20.35
N GLY A 56 -0.71 4.64 21.28
CA GLY A 56 -0.84 3.87 22.51
C GLY A 56 -1.48 2.48 22.35
N VAL A 57 -2.12 2.20 21.21
CA VAL A 57 -2.84 0.94 20.98
C VAL A 57 -1.87 -0.15 20.49
N THR A 58 -1.21 -0.81 21.43
CA THR A 58 -0.16 -1.80 21.13
C THR A 58 -0.64 -3.00 20.32
N ALA A 59 -1.92 -3.39 20.46
CA ALA A 59 -2.54 -4.48 19.70
C ALA A 59 -2.56 -4.25 18.17
N LEU A 60 -2.38 -3.00 17.71
CA LEU A 60 -2.32 -2.67 16.28
C LEU A 60 -0.91 -2.86 15.68
N ARG A 61 0.05 -3.40 16.42
CA ARG A 61 1.45 -3.51 15.99
C ARG A 61 1.88 -4.97 15.82
N GLY A 62 2.88 -5.15 14.98
CA GLY A 62 3.60 -6.39 14.83
C GLY A 62 3.20 -7.18 13.60
N VAL A 63 3.97 -8.24 13.36
CA VAL A 63 3.77 -9.17 12.26
C VAL A 63 3.66 -10.56 12.86
N ARG A 64 2.69 -11.36 12.38
CA ARG A 64 2.49 -12.74 12.83
C ARG A 64 1.98 -13.62 11.69
N GLU A 65 2.12 -14.92 11.87
CA GLU A 65 1.38 -15.91 11.08
C GLU A 65 0.10 -16.28 11.82
N GLU A 66 -1.03 -16.30 11.14
CA GLU A 66 -2.31 -16.68 11.72
C GLU A 66 -3.20 -17.30 10.63
N GLY A 67 -3.75 -18.50 10.90
CA GLY A 67 -4.72 -19.13 9.99
C GLY A 67 -4.20 -19.41 8.58
N GLY A 68 -2.88 -19.54 8.38
CA GLY A 68 -2.29 -19.70 7.05
C GLY A 68 -2.10 -18.39 6.29
N SER A 69 -2.19 -17.24 6.96
CA SER A 69 -1.95 -15.91 6.41
C SER A 69 -0.82 -15.20 7.16
N LEU A 70 -0.11 -14.32 6.44
CA LEU A 70 0.75 -13.32 7.05
C LEU A 70 -0.13 -12.14 7.49
N VAL A 71 -0.02 -11.75 8.75
CA VAL A 71 -0.81 -10.64 9.31
C VAL A 71 0.11 -9.52 9.75
N ILE A 72 -0.19 -8.29 9.30
CA ILE A 72 0.54 -7.07 9.65
C ILE A 72 -0.42 -6.11 10.35
N GLY A 73 -0.13 -5.78 11.61
CA GLY A 73 -0.89 -4.78 12.36
C GLY A 73 -0.77 -3.39 11.71
N SER A 74 -1.86 -2.63 11.68
CA SER A 74 -1.94 -1.35 10.96
C SER A 74 -0.95 -0.29 11.45
N MET A 75 -0.58 -0.32 12.73
CA MET A 75 0.39 0.59 13.37
C MET A 75 1.83 0.08 13.30
N THR A 76 2.11 -1.01 12.60
CA THR A 76 3.47 -1.47 12.31
C THR A 76 4.18 -0.46 11.42
N THR A 77 5.37 0.00 11.80
CA THR A 77 6.08 1.04 11.05
C THR A 77 6.61 0.51 9.72
N HIS A 78 6.84 1.37 8.73
CA HIS A 78 7.49 0.94 7.49
C HIS A 78 8.88 0.36 7.76
N HIS A 79 9.59 0.89 8.77
CA HIS A 79 10.88 0.37 9.21
C HIS A 79 10.79 -1.08 9.70
N ASP A 80 9.77 -1.39 10.50
CA ASP A 80 9.59 -2.75 11.02
C ASP A 80 9.18 -3.71 9.89
N VAL A 81 8.20 -3.31 9.06
CA VAL A 81 7.76 -4.12 7.91
C VAL A 81 8.92 -4.45 6.96
N MET A 82 9.80 -3.49 6.65
CA MET A 82 10.90 -3.72 5.71
C MET A 82 12.03 -4.62 6.26
N ARG A 83 12.02 -4.94 7.56
CA ARG A 83 13.05 -5.72 8.26
C ARG A 83 12.50 -7.02 8.85
N ASP A 84 11.19 -7.17 8.91
CA ASP A 84 10.55 -8.28 9.56
C ASP A 84 10.82 -9.61 8.82
N PRO A 85 11.28 -10.66 9.53
CA PRO A 85 11.64 -11.92 8.91
C PRO A 85 10.46 -12.65 8.28
N LEU A 86 9.26 -12.55 8.84
CA LEU A 86 8.05 -13.17 8.29
C LEU A 86 7.62 -12.46 7.01
N VAL A 87 7.68 -11.12 6.98
CA VAL A 87 7.44 -10.35 5.74
C VAL A 87 8.45 -10.74 4.67
N HIS A 88 9.73 -10.84 5.01
CA HIS A 88 10.76 -11.28 4.08
C HIS A 88 10.53 -12.69 3.53
N HIS A 89 10.02 -13.61 4.36
CA HIS A 89 9.80 -14.99 3.98
C HIS A 89 8.52 -15.21 3.17
N HIS A 90 7.41 -14.57 3.57
CA HIS A 90 6.08 -14.82 3.03
C HIS A 90 5.57 -13.76 2.06
N ALA A 91 6.11 -12.52 2.09
CA ALA A 91 5.62 -11.42 1.27
C ALA A 91 6.75 -10.43 0.95
N LYS A 92 7.86 -10.93 0.40
CA LYS A 92 9.10 -10.16 0.12
C LYS A 92 8.86 -8.84 -0.60
N LEU A 93 7.84 -8.79 -1.47
CA LEU A 93 7.43 -7.60 -2.19
C LEU A 93 7.10 -6.42 -1.24
N LEU A 94 6.39 -6.66 -0.15
CA LEU A 94 6.04 -5.63 0.85
C LEU A 94 7.29 -5.06 1.51
N ALA A 95 8.25 -5.91 1.86
CA ALA A 95 9.51 -5.44 2.48
C ALA A 95 10.35 -4.60 1.51
N GLN A 96 10.38 -4.98 0.22
CA GLN A 96 11.06 -4.20 -0.82
C GLN A 96 10.37 -2.85 -1.05
N THR A 97 9.04 -2.82 -1.14
CA THR A 97 8.29 -1.58 -1.31
C THR A 97 8.43 -0.66 -0.10
N ALA A 98 8.30 -1.17 1.12
CA ALA A 98 8.44 -0.35 2.34
C ALA A 98 9.81 0.34 2.44
N ARG A 99 10.86 -0.26 1.87
CA ARG A 99 12.21 0.33 1.81
C ARG A 99 12.28 1.59 0.92
N THR A 100 11.43 1.71 -0.08
CA THR A 100 11.42 2.85 -1.02
C THR A 100 10.51 3.99 -0.57
N VAL A 101 9.76 3.80 0.51
CA VAL A 101 8.87 4.83 1.06
C VAL A 101 9.70 5.92 1.72
N ALA A 102 9.70 7.12 1.12
CA ALA A 102 10.33 8.32 1.66
C ALA A 102 11.76 8.10 2.18
N ASP A 103 12.05 8.50 3.42
CA ASP A 103 13.36 8.45 4.06
C ASP A 103 13.34 7.67 5.38
N PRO A 104 14.51 7.42 6.01
CA PRO A 104 14.55 6.69 7.27
C PRO A 104 13.67 7.31 8.37
N GLN A 105 13.63 8.63 8.51
CA GLN A 105 12.86 9.33 9.55
C GLN A 105 11.36 9.11 9.36
N VAL A 106 10.89 9.27 8.13
CA VAL A 106 9.50 8.98 7.76
C VAL A 106 9.21 7.50 7.98
N ARG A 107 10.11 6.57 7.63
CA ARG A 107 9.86 5.12 7.81
C ARG A 107 9.77 4.65 9.26
N HIS A 108 10.45 5.31 10.20
CA HIS A 108 10.33 4.97 11.63
C HIS A 108 9.02 5.47 12.27
N ARG A 109 8.32 6.40 11.59
CA ARG A 109 7.09 7.00 12.12
C ARG A 109 5.87 6.54 11.33
N GLY A 110 5.95 6.63 10.00
CA GLY A 110 4.95 6.16 9.05
C GLY A 110 4.64 4.68 9.25
N THR A 111 3.35 4.37 9.18
CA THR A 111 2.78 3.08 9.52
C THR A 111 2.19 2.43 8.28
N PHE A 112 2.26 1.10 8.20
CA PHE A 112 1.73 0.31 7.10
C PHE A 112 0.25 0.63 6.83
N GLY A 113 -0.61 0.54 7.84
CA GLY A 113 -2.04 0.84 7.72
C GLY A 113 -2.32 2.31 7.42
N GLY A 114 -1.61 3.23 8.08
CA GLY A 114 -1.74 4.66 7.79
C GLY A 114 -1.46 5.03 6.33
N ALA A 115 -0.50 4.38 5.67
CA ALA A 115 -0.23 4.59 4.25
C ALA A 115 -1.37 4.06 3.35
N LEU A 116 -2.02 2.96 3.75
CA LEU A 116 -3.14 2.37 3.00
C LEU A 116 -4.44 3.17 3.18
N VAL A 117 -4.78 3.53 4.43
CA VAL A 117 -5.97 4.33 4.77
C VAL A 117 -5.89 5.73 4.16
N HIS A 118 -4.68 6.29 4.00
CA HIS A 118 -4.52 7.57 3.34
C HIS A 118 -4.97 7.54 1.87
N ALA A 119 -4.84 6.41 1.18
CA ALA A 119 -5.29 6.20 -0.20
C ALA A 119 -4.82 7.27 -1.21
N ASP A 120 -3.58 7.76 -1.05
CA ASP A 120 -2.90 8.50 -2.09
C ASP A 120 -2.48 7.52 -3.21
N PRO A 121 -2.89 7.72 -4.48
CA PRO A 121 -2.48 6.83 -5.57
C PRO A 121 -0.97 6.81 -5.80
N ALA A 122 -0.27 7.88 -5.43
CA ALA A 122 1.18 7.97 -5.52
C ALA A 122 1.89 7.19 -4.39
N GLY A 123 1.14 6.73 -3.40
CA GLY A 123 1.62 5.92 -2.28
C GLY A 123 1.98 4.49 -2.65
N ASP A 124 3.20 4.10 -2.32
CA ASP A 124 3.82 2.87 -2.83
C ASP A 124 3.15 1.58 -2.33
N LEU A 125 2.63 1.55 -1.10
CA LEU A 125 2.19 0.31 -0.45
C LEU A 125 0.81 -0.20 -0.89
N ALA A 126 -0.01 0.65 -1.52
CA ALA A 126 -1.36 0.27 -1.94
C ALA A 126 -1.33 -0.75 -3.09
N ALA A 127 -0.44 -0.56 -4.07
CA ALA A 127 -0.30 -1.44 -5.23
C ALA A 127 0.13 -2.88 -4.89
N PRO A 128 1.19 -3.14 -4.10
CA PRO A 128 1.51 -4.52 -3.69
C PRO A 128 0.44 -5.10 -2.76
N THR A 129 -0.24 -4.28 -1.97
CA THR A 129 -1.32 -4.77 -1.10
C THR A 129 -2.49 -5.31 -1.92
N LEU A 130 -2.87 -4.59 -2.97
CA LEU A 130 -3.87 -5.04 -3.93
C LEU A 130 -3.39 -6.26 -4.73
N ALA A 131 -2.16 -6.22 -5.26
CA ALA A 131 -1.62 -7.29 -6.10
C ALA A 131 -1.49 -8.61 -5.34
N LEU A 132 -1.22 -8.57 -4.03
CA LEU A 132 -1.10 -9.76 -3.20
C LEU A 132 -2.44 -10.22 -2.59
N ASP A 133 -3.58 -9.76 -3.11
CA ASP A 133 -4.92 -10.22 -2.71
C ASP A 133 -5.20 -10.08 -1.20
N ALA A 134 -4.76 -8.96 -0.61
CA ALA A 134 -4.88 -8.76 0.82
C ALA A 134 -6.33 -8.60 1.30
N GLU A 135 -6.55 -8.87 2.58
CA GLU A 135 -7.79 -8.64 3.30
C GLU A 135 -7.57 -7.63 4.43
N MET A 136 -8.44 -6.63 4.50
CA MET A 136 -8.39 -5.49 5.40
C MET A 136 -9.35 -5.73 6.56
N VAL A 137 -8.83 -5.86 7.79
CA VAL A 137 -9.66 -6.08 8.98
C VAL A 137 -9.97 -4.74 9.62
N LEU A 138 -11.24 -4.36 9.60
CA LEU A 138 -11.74 -3.09 10.12
C LEU A 138 -12.50 -3.36 11.42
N ALA A 139 -12.41 -2.44 12.38
CA ALA A 139 -13.22 -2.46 13.59
C ALA A 139 -13.95 -1.13 13.72
N GLY A 140 -15.26 -1.18 13.95
CA GLY A 140 -16.11 -0.03 14.18
C GLY A 140 -17.17 -0.30 15.25
N PRO A 141 -18.15 0.61 15.42
CA PRO A 141 -19.16 0.50 16.48
C PRO A 141 -20.01 -0.77 16.41
N SER A 142 -20.21 -1.30 15.20
CA SER A 142 -20.96 -2.54 14.94
C SER A 142 -20.10 -3.81 15.02
N GLY A 143 -18.85 -3.71 15.48
CA GLY A 143 -17.91 -4.81 15.58
C GLY A 143 -16.88 -4.82 14.44
N ALA A 144 -16.29 -6.00 14.20
CA ALA A 144 -15.26 -6.18 13.19
C ALA A 144 -15.82 -6.69 11.87
N ARG A 145 -15.27 -6.22 10.75
CA ARG A 145 -15.55 -6.73 9.40
C ARG A 145 -14.27 -6.85 8.58
N VAL A 146 -14.34 -7.62 7.51
CA VAL A 146 -13.24 -7.84 6.59
C VAL A 146 -13.63 -7.33 5.20
N VAL A 147 -12.73 -6.57 4.58
CA VAL A 147 -12.90 -6.00 3.22
C VAL A 147 -11.74 -6.45 2.36
N ARG A 148 -11.99 -6.92 1.13
CA ARG A 148 -10.87 -7.27 0.23
C ARG A 148 -10.15 -6.00 -0.21
N ALA A 149 -8.83 -6.07 -0.43
CA ALA A 149 -8.06 -4.93 -0.94
C ALA A 149 -8.62 -4.39 -2.27
N SER A 150 -9.22 -5.25 -3.10
CA SER A 150 -9.92 -4.87 -4.35
C SER A 150 -11.17 -4.01 -4.14
N GLU A 151 -11.72 -3.99 -2.93
CA GLU A 151 -12.91 -3.23 -2.54
C GLU A 151 -12.58 -2.10 -1.56
N PHE A 152 -11.36 -2.09 -1.01
CA PHE A 152 -10.95 -1.15 0.02
C PHE A 152 -10.60 0.23 -0.55
N PHE A 153 -9.95 0.30 -1.71
CA PHE A 153 -9.60 1.58 -2.35
C PHE A 153 -10.73 1.99 -3.29
N VAL A 154 -11.40 3.10 -2.97
CA VAL A 154 -12.62 3.54 -3.67
C VAL A 154 -12.32 4.65 -4.66
N ASP A 155 -11.55 5.65 -4.23
CA ASP A 155 -11.13 6.77 -5.08
C ASP A 155 -9.91 7.50 -4.47
N TYR A 156 -9.50 8.60 -5.08
CA TYR A 156 -8.45 9.49 -4.60
C TYR A 156 -8.69 9.90 -3.14
N PHE A 157 -7.76 9.56 -2.24
CA PHE A 157 -7.87 9.75 -0.78
C PHE A 157 -9.13 9.14 -0.13
N THR A 158 -9.78 8.18 -0.79
CA THR A 158 -11.05 7.59 -0.35
C THR A 158 -10.95 6.08 -0.27
N THR A 159 -11.31 5.54 0.89
CA THR A 159 -11.36 4.08 1.13
C THR A 159 -12.77 3.65 1.53
N ALA A 160 -12.99 2.35 1.64
CA ALA A 160 -14.22 1.78 2.17
C ALA A 160 -14.35 1.85 3.69
N LEU A 161 -13.46 2.58 4.38
CA LEU A 161 -13.49 2.78 5.83
C LEU A 161 -14.63 3.74 6.20
N ASP A 162 -15.50 3.33 7.13
CA ASP A 162 -16.54 4.21 7.66
C ASP A 162 -15.95 5.23 8.66
N PRO A 163 -16.62 6.37 8.95
CA PRO A 163 -16.05 7.44 9.77
C PRO A 163 -15.56 7.03 11.17
N ALA A 164 -16.23 6.07 11.80
CA ALA A 164 -15.90 5.57 13.14
C ALA A 164 -15.15 4.22 13.13
N GLU A 165 -14.57 3.85 11.99
CA GLU A 165 -13.80 2.62 11.86
C GLU A 165 -12.29 2.84 11.97
N VAL A 166 -11.61 1.78 12.40
CA VAL A 166 -10.15 1.69 12.47
C VAL A 166 -9.71 0.47 11.67
N LEU A 167 -8.76 0.66 10.75
CA LEU A 167 -8.03 -0.46 10.16
C LEU A 167 -7.17 -1.11 11.27
N VAL A 168 -7.48 -2.34 11.64
CA VAL A 168 -6.80 -3.07 12.72
C VAL A 168 -5.53 -3.75 12.19
N GLU A 169 -5.69 -4.53 11.13
CA GLU A 169 -4.62 -5.33 10.54
C GLU A 169 -4.92 -5.63 9.07
N VAL A 170 -3.88 -6.04 8.35
CA VAL A 170 -3.96 -6.48 6.96
C VAL A 170 -3.44 -7.91 6.87
N ARG A 171 -4.21 -8.79 6.23
CA ARG A 171 -3.92 -10.22 6.09
C ARG A 171 -3.56 -10.52 4.64
N PHE A 172 -2.51 -11.30 4.44
CA PHE A 172 -2.00 -11.69 3.13
C PHE A 172 -1.97 -13.21 3.01
N PRO A 173 -2.32 -13.77 1.83
CA PRO A 173 -1.89 -15.12 1.47
C PRO A 173 -0.37 -15.28 1.61
N MET A 174 0.10 -16.50 1.84
CA MET A 174 1.54 -16.79 1.91
C MET A 174 2.13 -16.93 0.51
N PHE A 175 3.06 -16.04 0.15
CA PHE A 175 3.84 -16.10 -1.09
C PHE A 175 5.25 -16.69 -0.83
N THR A 176 5.36 -17.66 0.07
CA THR A 176 6.62 -18.36 0.34
C THR A 176 7.18 -18.98 -0.93
N GLY A 177 8.48 -18.73 -1.18
CA GLY A 177 9.17 -19.25 -2.37
C GLY A 177 8.90 -18.47 -3.65
N TRP A 178 8.03 -17.45 -3.63
CA TRP A 178 7.89 -16.52 -4.74
C TRP A 178 9.05 -15.53 -4.75
N SER A 179 9.44 -15.12 -5.95
CA SER A 179 10.39 -14.02 -6.13
C SER A 179 9.63 -12.72 -6.34
N ALA A 180 10.24 -11.59 -5.96
CA ALA A 180 9.59 -10.30 -6.02
C ALA A 180 10.57 -9.16 -6.28
N HIS A 181 10.03 -8.09 -6.85
CA HIS A 181 10.71 -6.81 -7.05
C HIS A 181 9.70 -5.66 -7.06
N TYR A 182 10.08 -4.52 -6.47
CA TYR A 182 9.35 -3.26 -6.60
C TYR A 182 10.22 -2.27 -7.39
N GLU A 183 9.77 -1.91 -8.59
CA GLU A 183 10.46 -0.95 -9.45
C GLU A 183 9.77 0.41 -9.34
N LYS A 184 10.49 1.42 -8.86
CA LYS A 184 9.96 2.77 -8.64
C LYS A 184 10.70 3.77 -9.52
N PHE A 185 9.96 4.58 -10.25
CA PHE A 185 10.48 5.78 -10.90
C PHE A 185 9.97 7.04 -10.18
N ASN A 186 10.91 7.84 -9.70
CA ASN A 186 10.67 9.10 -9.01
C ASN A 186 11.76 10.13 -9.33
N ARG A 187 11.45 11.42 -9.17
CA ARG A 187 12.37 12.51 -9.58
C ARG A 187 13.57 12.67 -8.65
N VAL A 188 13.37 12.41 -7.36
CA VAL A 188 14.40 12.45 -6.31
C VAL A 188 14.15 11.31 -5.33
N ALA A 189 15.18 10.86 -4.62
CA ALA A 189 15.14 9.63 -3.83
C ALA A 189 13.93 9.50 -2.88
N GLN A 190 13.49 10.61 -2.27
CA GLN A 190 12.40 10.63 -1.29
C GLN A 190 11.02 10.92 -1.89
N ALA A 191 10.92 11.23 -3.19
CA ALA A 191 9.67 11.63 -3.81
C ALA A 191 8.71 10.44 -3.96
N TRP A 192 7.41 10.78 -4.04
CA TRP A 192 6.36 9.87 -4.46
C TRP A 192 6.64 9.26 -5.84
N SER A 193 6.00 8.14 -6.12
CA SER A 193 6.12 7.46 -7.40
C SER A 193 5.48 8.28 -8.50
N VAL A 194 6.25 8.58 -9.55
CA VAL A 194 5.64 8.96 -10.83
C VAL A 194 4.94 7.73 -11.40
N VAL A 195 5.65 6.60 -11.44
CA VAL A 195 5.07 5.26 -11.65
C VAL A 195 5.86 4.28 -10.78
N GLY A 196 5.14 3.38 -10.11
CA GLY A 196 5.73 2.25 -9.39
C GLY A 196 5.12 0.94 -9.87
N VAL A 197 5.91 -0.12 -9.96
CA VAL A 197 5.44 -1.46 -10.34
C VAL A 197 5.86 -2.47 -9.29
N ALA A 198 4.86 -3.11 -8.69
CA ALA A 198 5.01 -4.20 -7.76
C ALA A 198 4.84 -5.53 -8.49
N ALA A 199 5.88 -6.36 -8.52
CA ALA A 199 5.84 -7.66 -9.19
C ALA A 199 6.24 -8.78 -8.23
N ALA A 200 5.40 -9.80 -8.12
CA ALA A 200 5.75 -11.09 -7.52
C ALA A 200 5.49 -12.20 -8.55
N VAL A 201 6.42 -13.13 -8.69
CA VAL A 201 6.35 -14.22 -9.68
C VAL A 201 6.75 -15.55 -9.06
N ARG A 202 6.10 -16.62 -9.55
CA ARG A 202 6.52 -18.00 -9.32
C ARG A 202 6.98 -18.57 -10.65
N VAL A 203 8.25 -18.97 -10.72
CA VAL A 203 8.84 -19.57 -11.92
C VAL A 203 9.04 -21.06 -11.68
N GLU A 204 8.54 -21.88 -12.61
CA GLU A 204 8.65 -23.34 -12.57
C GLU A 204 9.14 -23.84 -13.92
N ALA A 205 10.17 -24.69 -13.91
CA ALA A 205 10.79 -25.24 -15.12
C ALA A 205 11.13 -24.18 -16.20
N GLY A 206 11.53 -22.98 -15.78
CA GLY A 206 11.90 -21.87 -16.69
C GLY A 206 10.72 -21.09 -17.27
N ALA A 207 9.49 -21.35 -16.83
CA ALA A 207 8.29 -20.61 -17.22
C ALA A 207 7.65 -19.91 -16.03
N ILE A 208 6.96 -18.78 -16.27
CA ILE A 208 6.21 -18.06 -15.25
C ILE A 208 4.90 -18.83 -15.01
N ALA A 209 4.86 -19.59 -13.92
CA ALA A 209 3.71 -20.36 -13.50
C ALA A 209 2.60 -19.46 -12.96
N GLU A 210 2.97 -18.39 -12.24
CA GLU A 210 2.05 -17.34 -11.79
C GLU A 210 2.76 -15.99 -11.65
N ALA A 211 1.98 -14.92 -11.74
CA ALA A 211 2.41 -13.56 -11.48
C ALA A 211 1.34 -12.80 -10.68
N ARG A 212 1.78 -11.81 -9.91
CA ARG A 212 0.98 -10.74 -9.30
C ARG A 212 1.63 -9.41 -9.65
N VAL A 213 0.89 -8.51 -10.30
CA VAL A 213 1.42 -7.23 -10.79
C VAL A 213 0.52 -6.09 -10.39
N GLY A 214 1.04 -5.17 -9.58
CA GLY A 214 0.36 -3.94 -9.15
C GLY A 214 1.06 -2.69 -9.68
N LEU A 215 0.28 -1.66 -10.01
CA LEU A 215 0.74 -0.38 -10.52
C LEU A 215 0.39 0.73 -9.53
N THR A 216 1.39 1.53 -9.19
CA THR A 216 1.27 2.73 -8.35
C THR A 216 1.15 3.95 -9.25
N ASN A 217 0.23 4.84 -8.91
CA ASN A 217 -0.03 6.11 -9.58
C ASN A 217 -0.45 5.99 -11.07
N MET A 218 -1.16 4.91 -11.40
CA MET A 218 -1.72 4.62 -12.75
C MET A 218 -3.25 4.69 -12.78
N GLY A 219 -3.87 5.31 -11.78
CA GLY A 219 -5.32 5.47 -11.63
C GLY A 219 -5.61 6.34 -10.40
N SER A 220 -6.88 6.59 -10.09
CA SER A 220 -7.26 7.23 -8.81
C SER A 220 -7.19 6.28 -7.61
N THR A 221 -6.94 5.00 -7.87
CA THR A 221 -6.68 3.93 -6.91
C THR A 221 -5.49 3.09 -7.39
N PRO A 222 -4.86 2.25 -6.54
CA PRO A 222 -3.89 1.25 -7.03
C PRO A 222 -4.55 0.34 -8.08
N VAL A 223 -3.81 0.00 -9.14
CA VAL A 223 -4.32 -0.85 -10.23
C VAL A 223 -3.62 -2.20 -10.22
N ARG A 224 -4.37 -3.29 -10.31
CA ARG A 224 -3.81 -4.62 -10.57
C ARG A 224 -3.79 -4.87 -12.07
N ALA A 225 -2.60 -5.11 -12.62
CA ALA A 225 -2.39 -5.29 -14.06
C ALA A 225 -2.73 -6.72 -14.51
N LEU A 226 -4.01 -7.10 -14.44
CA LEU A 226 -4.48 -8.45 -14.77
C LEU A 226 -4.12 -8.88 -16.21
N ALA A 227 -4.14 -7.94 -17.16
CA ALA A 227 -3.76 -8.23 -18.55
C ALA A 227 -2.28 -8.64 -18.66
N VAL A 228 -1.40 -8.03 -17.85
CA VAL A 228 0.01 -8.42 -17.75
C VAL A 228 0.14 -9.80 -17.11
N GLU A 229 -0.56 -10.04 -15.98
CA GLU A 229 -0.56 -11.35 -15.31
C GLU A 229 -0.97 -12.48 -16.27
N GLN A 230 -2.04 -12.28 -17.02
CA GLN A 230 -2.54 -13.24 -18.03
C GLN A 230 -1.55 -13.44 -19.18
N ALA A 231 -0.91 -12.37 -19.66
CA ALA A 231 0.06 -12.45 -20.75
C ALA A 231 1.36 -13.17 -20.34
N LEU A 232 1.70 -13.18 -19.05
CA LEU A 232 2.86 -13.88 -18.49
C LEU A 232 2.60 -15.37 -18.23
N LEU A 233 1.35 -15.76 -17.95
CA LEU A 233 1.00 -17.12 -17.53
C LEU A 233 1.48 -18.19 -18.53
N GLY A 234 2.29 -19.12 -18.05
CA GLY A 234 2.86 -20.22 -18.85
C GLY A 234 3.90 -19.80 -19.88
N ARG A 235 4.32 -18.53 -19.90
CA ARG A 235 5.36 -18.05 -20.82
C ARG A 235 6.76 -18.33 -20.27
N PRO A 236 7.77 -18.52 -21.15
CA PRO A 236 9.16 -18.57 -20.72
C PRO A 236 9.55 -17.34 -19.92
N ALA A 237 10.29 -17.51 -18.83
CA ALA A 237 10.88 -16.42 -18.07
C ALA A 237 12.09 -15.84 -18.83
N THR A 238 11.83 -15.15 -19.94
CA THR A 238 12.85 -14.51 -20.77
C THR A 238 12.56 -13.02 -20.92
N PRO A 239 13.59 -12.17 -21.07
CA PRO A 239 13.39 -10.73 -21.26
C PRO A 239 12.47 -10.39 -22.44
N GLU A 240 12.44 -11.19 -23.50
CA GLU A 240 11.57 -10.98 -24.66
C GLU A 240 10.09 -11.24 -24.33
N ALA A 241 9.77 -12.39 -23.72
CA ALA A 241 8.41 -12.72 -23.34
C ALA A 241 7.86 -11.74 -22.29
N ILE A 242 8.70 -11.35 -21.34
CA ILE A 242 8.35 -10.36 -20.31
C ILE A 242 8.07 -8.99 -20.93
N ARG A 243 8.92 -8.51 -21.86
CA ARG A 243 8.66 -7.24 -22.57
C ARG A 243 7.38 -7.31 -23.39
N HIS A 244 7.07 -8.44 -24.00
CA HIS A 244 5.82 -8.62 -24.74
C HIS A 244 4.61 -8.42 -23.82
N ALA A 245 4.59 -9.10 -22.67
CA ALA A 245 3.52 -9.00 -21.68
C ALA A 245 3.41 -7.60 -21.08
N ALA A 246 4.54 -6.93 -20.83
CA ALA A 246 4.57 -5.58 -20.24
C ALA A 246 3.88 -4.51 -21.10
N ARG A 247 3.66 -4.74 -22.40
CA ARG A 247 2.89 -3.82 -23.26
C ARG A 247 1.42 -3.70 -22.85
N HIS A 248 0.90 -4.68 -22.12
CA HIS A 248 -0.46 -4.66 -21.57
C HIS A 248 -0.57 -3.87 -20.25
N ALA A 249 0.52 -3.26 -19.76
CA ALA A 249 0.54 -2.57 -18.47
C ALA A 249 -0.41 -1.37 -18.37
N THR A 250 -0.83 -0.80 -19.50
CA THR A 250 -1.74 0.36 -19.52
C THR A 250 -3.22 -0.04 -19.63
N GLU A 251 -3.51 -1.32 -19.82
CA GLU A 251 -4.89 -1.80 -19.91
C GLU A 251 -5.60 -1.68 -18.56
N GLY A 252 -6.76 -1.02 -18.55
CA GLY A 252 -7.52 -0.74 -17.32
C GLY A 252 -6.91 0.34 -16.42
N THR A 253 -5.96 1.13 -16.94
CA THR A 253 -5.37 2.27 -16.23
C THR A 253 -6.06 3.60 -16.61
N SER A 254 -5.97 4.59 -15.72
CA SER A 254 -6.49 5.94 -15.96
C SER A 254 -5.60 7.00 -15.27
N PRO A 255 -4.30 7.09 -15.62
CA PRO A 255 -3.40 8.05 -15.02
C PRO A 255 -3.80 9.50 -15.34
N VAL A 256 -3.41 10.43 -14.49
CA VAL A 256 -3.62 11.87 -14.68
C VAL A 256 -2.32 12.59 -15.01
N SER A 257 -2.39 13.68 -15.77
CA SER A 257 -1.27 14.61 -15.92
C SER A 257 -1.17 15.50 -14.68
N ASP A 258 0.05 15.69 -14.19
CA ASP A 258 0.37 16.59 -13.08
C ASP A 258 1.78 17.20 -13.25
N ALA A 259 2.24 17.95 -12.25
CA ALA A 259 3.58 18.55 -12.26
C ALA A 259 4.74 17.53 -12.28
N GLY A 260 4.45 16.25 -12.06
CA GLY A 260 5.40 15.14 -12.07
C GLY A 260 5.58 14.52 -13.46
N ALA A 261 4.49 14.35 -14.22
CA ALA A 261 4.50 13.72 -15.54
C ALA A 261 3.15 13.85 -16.27
N ASP A 262 3.24 13.91 -17.61
CA ASP A 262 2.10 13.77 -18.51
C ASP A 262 1.62 12.31 -18.66
N ILE A 263 0.40 12.14 -19.16
CA ILE A 263 -0.28 10.84 -19.29
C ILE A 263 0.51 9.88 -20.18
N ASP A 264 0.92 10.34 -21.36
CA ASP A 264 1.66 9.54 -22.33
C ASP A 264 3.03 9.09 -21.79
N TYR A 265 3.68 9.94 -21.01
CA TYR A 265 4.93 9.59 -20.33
C TYR A 265 4.71 8.53 -19.23
N ARG A 266 3.63 8.63 -18.45
CA ARG A 266 3.26 7.62 -17.44
C ARG A 266 2.94 6.28 -18.07
N GLU A 267 2.16 6.28 -19.15
CA GLU A 267 1.83 5.08 -19.91
C GLU A 267 3.08 4.40 -20.48
N HIS A 268 3.98 5.18 -21.08
CA HIS A 268 5.26 4.67 -21.57
C HIS A 268 6.10 4.08 -20.43
N LEU A 269 6.23 4.80 -19.31
CA LEU A 269 6.95 4.32 -18.14
C LEU A 269 6.34 3.05 -17.57
N ALA A 270 5.02 2.94 -17.47
CA ALA A 270 4.35 1.76 -16.94
C ALA A 270 4.76 0.49 -17.72
N GLN A 271 4.82 0.55 -19.05
CA GLN A 271 5.27 -0.58 -19.86
C GLN A 271 6.75 -0.91 -19.63
N VAL A 272 7.63 0.11 -19.61
CA VAL A 272 9.07 -0.08 -19.41
C VAL A 272 9.37 -0.65 -18.01
N LEU A 273 8.79 -0.05 -16.97
CA LEU A 273 9.01 -0.43 -15.58
C LEU A 273 8.38 -1.78 -15.26
N THR A 274 7.24 -2.13 -15.88
CA THR A 274 6.66 -3.48 -15.75
C THR A 274 7.62 -4.53 -16.29
N GLY A 275 8.21 -4.28 -17.47
CA GLY A 275 9.23 -5.17 -18.03
C GLY A 275 10.42 -5.35 -17.08
N ARG A 276 10.92 -4.25 -16.50
CA ARG A 276 12.04 -4.27 -15.53
C ARG A 276 11.68 -5.00 -14.24
N ALA A 277 10.52 -4.71 -13.67
CA ALA A 277 10.08 -5.28 -12.41
C ALA A 277 9.93 -6.79 -12.50
N VAL A 278 9.26 -7.27 -13.55
CA VAL A 278 9.06 -8.71 -13.77
C VAL A 278 10.38 -9.40 -14.12
N THR A 279 11.26 -8.77 -14.90
CA THR A 279 12.60 -9.30 -15.22
C THR A 279 13.44 -9.46 -13.96
N ALA A 280 13.50 -8.43 -13.11
CA ALA A 280 14.21 -8.47 -11.83
C ALA A 280 13.61 -9.50 -10.86
N ALA A 281 12.27 -9.60 -10.79
CA ALA A 281 11.60 -10.61 -9.98
C ALA A 281 11.87 -12.04 -10.49
N ALA A 282 11.89 -12.26 -11.81
CA ALA A 282 12.16 -13.57 -12.40
C ALA A 282 13.66 -13.96 -12.37
N GLY A 283 14.56 -12.99 -12.14
CA GLY A 283 16.01 -13.22 -12.05
C GLY A 283 16.69 -13.45 -13.40
N VAL A 284 16.20 -12.81 -14.47
CA VAL A 284 16.66 -12.96 -15.87
C VAL A 284 17.04 -11.66 -16.54
#